data_AF-A0A071L0W5-F1
#
_entry.id   AF-A0A071L0W5-F1
#
_cell.length_a   1.000
_cell.length_b   1.000
_cell.length_c   1.000
_cell.angle_alpha   90.00
_cell.angle_beta   90.00
_cell.angle_gamma   90.00
#
_symmetry.space_group_name_H-M   'P 1'
#
loop_
_entity.id
_entity.type
_entity.pdbx_description
1 polymer ?
#
loop_
_entity_poly.entity_id
_entity_poly.type
_entity_poly.pdbx_seq_one_letter_code
_entity_poly.pdbx_strand_id
1 'polypeptide(L)'
;MRRVIFLAAAATLLAGCAGTADPSGTWINQAAIDAASKDGKLREALLAYGPNLEWKLDSKAGEATFSNGFELGEGTLSKSDDEHWKVAFYGDDNQESLELDGKELIQQASANGPEQRFRRLDPQPAANSPAGSGFERALYGSYLKGSWKIREGQGQGGKVEFQANGLVSGLPGAERYALCLAGDCAAMSGDNDSIWLQQGNRGRELLFSLDDDELQLFEAVNTAGANEMPSYVPGKRVWLLER
;
A
#
# COMPACT_ATOMS: atom_id res chain seq x y z
N MET A 1 -67.70 -16.02 -35.54
CA MET A 1 -67.69 -15.06 -34.41
C MET A 1 -66.64 -15.50 -33.39
N ARG A 2 -65.72 -14.59 -33.04
CA ARG A 2 -64.83 -14.52 -31.85
C ARG A 2 -63.96 -15.77 -31.53
N ARG A 3 -62.63 -15.77 -31.81
CA ARG A 3 -61.50 -15.32 -30.94
C ARG A 3 -61.70 -15.75 -29.48
N VAL A 4 -60.81 -16.53 -28.86
CA VAL A 4 -59.61 -16.00 -28.15
C VAL A 4 -58.50 -17.06 -28.05
N ILE A 5 -57.29 -16.65 -28.44
CA ILE A 5 -56.02 -17.32 -28.13
C ILE A 5 -55.53 -16.69 -26.81
N PHE A 6 -55.27 -17.50 -25.77
CA PHE A 6 -54.60 -17.04 -24.55
C PHE A 6 -53.11 -17.40 -24.63
N LEU A 7 -52.29 -16.46 -25.14
CA LEU A 7 -50.85 -16.47 -24.87
C LEU A 7 -50.63 -15.81 -23.51
N ALA A 8 -50.26 -16.60 -22.50
CA ALA A 8 -49.76 -16.09 -21.24
C ALA A 8 -48.28 -15.69 -21.42
N ALA A 9 -48.03 -14.40 -21.56
CA ALA A 9 -46.69 -13.83 -21.49
C ALA A 9 -46.27 -13.72 -20.03
N ALA A 10 -45.39 -14.61 -19.58
CA ALA A 10 -44.69 -14.47 -18.31
C ALA A 10 -43.46 -13.57 -18.54
N ALA A 11 -43.67 -12.26 -18.47
CA ALA A 11 -42.59 -11.30 -18.31
C ALA A 11 -42.24 -11.21 -16.82
N THR A 12 -41.34 -12.08 -16.36
CA THR A 12 -40.66 -11.88 -15.08
C THR A 12 -39.69 -10.72 -15.24
N LEU A 13 -40.10 -9.53 -14.80
CA LEU A 13 -39.20 -8.43 -14.51
C LEU A 13 -38.29 -8.88 -13.36
N LEU A 14 -37.11 -9.41 -13.71
CA LEU A 14 -35.96 -9.45 -12.81
C LEU A 14 -35.45 -8.01 -12.65
N ALA A 15 -36.23 -7.17 -11.96
CA ALA A 15 -35.67 -5.99 -11.33
C ALA A 15 -34.86 -6.50 -10.13
N GLY A 16 -33.64 -6.96 -10.41
CA GLY A 16 -32.64 -7.09 -9.37
C GLY A 16 -32.53 -5.72 -8.71
N CYS A 17 -32.65 -5.67 -7.38
CA CYS A 17 -32.29 -4.50 -6.61
C CYS A 17 -30.80 -4.22 -6.89
N ALA A 18 -30.52 -3.42 -7.91
CA ALA A 18 -29.26 -2.72 -8.05
C ALA A 18 -29.24 -1.69 -6.92
N GLY A 19 -28.89 -2.15 -5.72
CA GLY A 19 -28.44 -1.24 -4.68
C GLY A 19 -27.28 -0.47 -5.28
N THR A 20 -27.31 0.85 -5.16
CA THR A 20 -26.21 1.72 -5.60
C THR A 20 -24.90 1.18 -5.05
N ALA A 21 -23.92 0.96 -5.89
CA ALA A 21 -22.65 0.40 -5.47
C ALA A 21 -21.96 1.39 -4.50
N ASP A 22 -21.71 0.97 -3.27
CA ASP A 22 -21.13 1.81 -2.21
C ASP A 22 -19.59 1.69 -2.23
N PRO A 23 -18.86 2.77 -2.56
CA PRO A 23 -17.40 2.75 -2.64
C PRO A 23 -16.76 2.82 -1.24
N SER A 24 -17.54 2.99 -0.17
CA SER A 24 -16.99 3.22 1.17
C SER A 24 -16.07 2.10 1.62
N GLY A 25 -14.91 2.46 2.18
CA GLY A 25 -13.93 1.53 2.70
C GLY A 25 -12.51 1.84 2.24
N THR A 26 -11.59 0.97 2.65
CA THR A 26 -10.18 1.00 2.30
C THR A 26 -9.92 0.13 1.07
N TRP A 27 -9.21 0.71 0.11
CA TRP A 27 -8.80 0.12 -1.16
C TRP A 27 -7.30 0.27 -1.30
N ILE A 28 -6.59 -0.83 -1.57
CA ILE A 28 -5.12 -0.84 -1.62
C ILE A 28 -4.62 -1.20 -3.01
N ASN A 29 -3.47 -0.64 -3.38
CA ASN A 29 -2.78 -0.97 -4.61
C ASN A 29 -2.12 -2.36 -4.49
N GLN A 30 -2.92 -3.42 -4.65
CA GLN A 30 -2.46 -4.80 -4.49
C GLN A 30 -1.39 -5.17 -5.52
N ALA A 31 -1.44 -4.59 -6.73
CA ALA A 31 -0.44 -4.86 -7.77
C ALA A 31 0.98 -4.44 -7.33
N ALA A 32 1.11 -3.30 -6.64
CA ALA A 32 2.40 -2.87 -6.07
C ALA A 32 2.93 -3.88 -5.03
N ILE A 33 2.06 -4.41 -4.18
CA ILE A 33 2.43 -5.41 -3.15
C ILE A 33 2.84 -6.73 -3.80
N ASP A 34 2.06 -7.18 -4.79
CA ASP A 34 2.30 -8.43 -5.50
C ASP A 34 3.63 -8.37 -6.26
N ALA A 35 3.90 -7.26 -6.96
CA ALA A 35 5.15 -7.02 -7.66
C ALA A 35 6.35 -6.98 -6.71
N ALA A 36 6.24 -6.21 -5.61
CA ALA A 36 7.30 -6.17 -4.59
C ALA A 36 7.59 -7.57 -4.07
N SER A 37 6.56 -8.31 -3.63
CA SER A 37 6.72 -9.65 -3.03
C SER A 37 7.24 -10.70 -4.00
N LYS A 38 6.95 -10.57 -5.29
CA LYS A 38 7.39 -11.52 -6.31
C LYS A 38 8.87 -11.35 -6.65
N ASP A 39 9.33 -10.11 -6.81
CA ASP A 39 10.66 -9.84 -7.36
C ASP A 39 11.66 -9.40 -6.27
N GLY A 40 11.21 -9.19 -5.03
CA GLY A 40 12.06 -8.73 -3.93
C GLY A 40 12.59 -7.29 -4.10
N LYS A 41 11.98 -6.51 -4.99
CA LYS A 41 12.34 -5.13 -5.34
C LYS A 41 11.22 -4.18 -4.95
N LEU A 42 11.25 -3.71 -3.71
CA LEU A 42 10.18 -2.85 -3.17
C LEU A 42 10.11 -1.51 -3.91
N ARG A 43 11.24 -0.82 -4.03
CA ARG A 43 11.34 0.52 -4.61
C ARG A 43 10.89 0.53 -6.06
N GLU A 44 11.34 -0.46 -6.82
CA GLU A 44 10.97 -0.64 -8.23
C GLU A 44 9.47 -0.87 -8.38
N ALA A 45 8.89 -1.76 -7.58
CA ALA A 45 7.44 -2.01 -7.60
C ALA A 45 6.62 -0.77 -7.25
N LEU A 46 7.03 0.00 -6.23
CA LEU A 46 6.33 1.23 -5.85
C LEU A 46 6.43 2.31 -6.94
N LEU A 47 7.54 2.40 -7.67
CA LEU A 47 7.67 3.31 -8.82
C LEU A 47 6.82 2.88 -10.01
N ALA A 48 6.74 1.58 -10.28
CA ALA A 48 6.03 1.05 -11.44
C ALA A 48 4.51 1.08 -11.28
N TYR A 49 4.01 0.87 -10.05
CA TYR A 49 2.58 0.73 -9.78
C TYR A 49 1.99 1.90 -8.98
N GLY A 50 2.82 2.79 -8.41
CA GLY A 50 2.40 4.01 -7.72
C GLY A 50 1.92 5.13 -8.67
N PRO A 51 1.72 6.36 -8.15
CA PRO A 51 2.17 6.86 -6.85
C PRO A 51 1.17 6.63 -5.71
N ASN A 52 -0.12 6.47 -6.00
CA ASN A 52 -1.11 6.27 -4.95
C ASN A 52 -1.15 4.79 -4.50
N LEU A 53 -1.13 4.57 -3.19
CA LEU A 53 -1.03 3.24 -2.58
C LEU A 53 -2.32 2.82 -1.87
N GLU A 54 -3.10 3.79 -1.38
CA GLU A 54 -4.34 3.51 -0.66
C GLU A 54 -5.37 4.62 -0.89
N TRP A 55 -6.63 4.22 -1.10
CA TRP A 55 -7.80 5.07 -0.92
C TRP A 55 -8.57 4.65 0.32
N LYS A 56 -9.05 5.63 1.10
CA LYS A 56 -10.06 5.48 2.14
C LYS A 56 -11.24 6.37 1.78
N LEU A 57 -12.39 5.75 1.50
CA LEU A 57 -13.59 6.43 1.02
C LEU A 57 -14.71 6.33 2.06
N ASP A 58 -15.44 7.41 2.29
CA ASP A 58 -16.69 7.43 3.05
C ASP A 58 -17.76 8.19 2.27
N SER A 59 -18.62 7.45 1.58
CA SER A 59 -19.68 8.03 0.74
C SER A 59 -20.79 8.69 1.55
N LYS A 60 -20.93 8.35 2.84
CA LYS A 60 -21.94 8.93 3.73
C LYS A 60 -21.47 10.26 4.29
N ALA A 61 -20.19 10.36 4.62
CA ALA A 61 -19.55 11.60 5.05
C ALA A 61 -19.21 12.52 3.85
N GLY A 62 -19.13 11.98 2.63
CA GLY A 62 -18.66 12.72 1.46
C GLY A 62 -17.17 12.97 1.52
N GLU A 63 -16.41 12.05 2.12
CA GLU A 63 -14.98 12.19 2.38
C GLU A 63 -14.18 11.16 1.58
N ALA A 64 -13.03 11.58 1.08
CA ALA A 64 -12.02 10.70 0.50
C ALA A 64 -10.64 11.11 1.01
N THR A 65 -9.84 10.12 1.38
CA THR A 65 -8.43 10.29 1.71
C THR A 65 -7.62 9.33 0.85
N PHE A 66 -6.54 9.79 0.22
CA PHE A 66 -5.56 8.91 -0.38
C PHE A 66 -4.22 8.98 0.37
N SER A 67 -3.39 7.95 0.22
CA SER A 67 -2.02 7.94 0.70
C SER A 67 -1.06 7.45 -0.37
N ASN A 68 0.04 8.18 -0.56
CA ASN A 68 1.17 7.76 -1.39
C ASN A 68 2.33 7.16 -0.57
N GLY A 69 2.12 6.89 0.71
CA GLY A 69 3.15 6.38 1.64
C GLY A 69 4.03 7.47 2.28
N PHE A 70 3.86 8.74 1.92
CA PHE A 70 4.51 9.89 2.57
C PHE A 70 3.50 10.97 2.98
N GLU A 71 2.60 11.32 2.06
CA GLU A 71 1.56 12.32 2.24
C GLU A 71 0.17 11.69 2.24
N LEU A 72 -0.76 12.43 2.84
CA LEU A 72 -2.19 12.20 2.75
C LEU A 72 -2.81 13.34 1.95
N GLY A 73 -3.63 12.99 0.96
CA GLY A 73 -4.50 13.96 0.29
C GLY A 73 -5.94 13.76 0.73
N GLU A 74 -6.58 14.85 1.17
CA GLU A 74 -7.95 14.85 1.66
C GLU A 74 -8.86 15.64 0.69
N GLY A 75 -10.00 15.05 0.34
CA GLY A 75 -10.91 15.63 -0.63
C GLY A 75 -12.37 15.31 -0.36
N THR A 76 -13.24 16.00 -1.09
CA THR A 76 -14.68 15.79 -1.06
C THR A 76 -15.06 14.72 -2.07
N LEU A 77 -15.69 13.64 -1.59
CA LEU A 77 -16.21 12.55 -2.41
C LEU A 77 -17.64 12.88 -2.86
N SER A 78 -17.89 12.81 -4.16
CA SER A 78 -19.22 13.02 -4.74
C SER A 78 -19.55 11.96 -5.78
N LYS A 79 -20.82 11.57 -5.84
CA LYS A 79 -21.33 10.60 -6.80
C LYS A 79 -21.62 11.28 -8.13
N SER A 80 -21.09 10.75 -9.22
CA SER A 80 -21.44 11.20 -10.59
C SER A 80 -22.60 10.37 -11.15
N ASP A 81 -22.49 9.04 -11.07
CA ASP A 81 -23.55 8.08 -11.38
C ASP A 81 -23.37 6.80 -10.52
N ASP A 82 -24.06 5.71 -10.84
CA ASP A 82 -24.09 4.51 -10.01
C ASP A 82 -22.74 3.83 -9.79
N GLU A 83 -21.79 3.96 -10.72
CA GLU A 83 -20.46 3.34 -10.65
C GLU A 83 -19.35 4.39 -10.61
N HIS A 84 -19.61 5.63 -11.05
CA HIS A 84 -18.61 6.68 -11.14
C HIS A 84 -18.71 7.71 -10.00
N TRP A 85 -17.55 8.03 -9.45
CA TRP A 85 -17.33 8.95 -8.33
C TRP A 85 -16.26 9.96 -8.67
N LYS A 86 -16.27 11.09 -7.98
CA LYS A 86 -15.28 12.15 -8.11
C LYS A 86 -14.75 12.56 -6.74
N VAL A 87 -13.45 12.80 -6.68
CA VAL A 87 -12.78 13.39 -5.53
C VAL A 87 -12.26 14.76 -5.92
N ALA A 88 -12.75 15.80 -5.24
CA ALA A 88 -12.27 17.17 -5.39
C ALA A 88 -11.38 17.53 -4.20
N PHE A 89 -10.12 17.90 -4.44
CA PHE A 89 -9.18 18.28 -3.40
C PHE A 89 -9.29 19.77 -3.08
N TYR A 90 -9.17 20.13 -1.79
CA TYR A 90 -9.30 21.52 -1.38
C TYR A 90 -8.08 22.35 -1.82
N GLY A 91 -8.33 23.48 -2.49
CA GLY A 91 -7.26 24.38 -2.96
C GLY A 91 -6.57 23.94 -4.24
N ASP A 92 -7.07 22.90 -4.89
CA ASP A 92 -6.61 22.40 -6.18
C ASP A 92 -7.80 22.36 -7.16
N ASP A 93 -7.57 22.77 -8.41
CA ASP A 93 -8.56 22.62 -9.48
C ASP A 93 -8.62 21.16 -9.99
N ASN A 94 -7.69 20.32 -9.55
CA ASN A 94 -7.62 18.91 -9.91
C ASN A 94 -8.72 18.07 -9.25
N GLN A 95 -9.24 17.13 -10.04
CA GLN A 95 -10.21 16.15 -9.61
C GLN A 95 -9.75 14.77 -10.04
N GLU A 96 -9.89 13.78 -9.16
CA GLU A 96 -9.71 12.38 -9.51
C GLU A 96 -11.07 11.76 -9.80
N SER A 97 -11.14 10.98 -10.88
CA SER A 97 -12.32 10.20 -11.24
C SER A 97 -12.11 8.76 -10.82
N LEU A 98 -13.07 8.23 -10.08
CA LEU A 98 -13.04 6.85 -9.58
C LEU A 98 -14.20 6.07 -10.20
N GLU A 99 -13.96 4.84 -10.58
CA GLU A 99 -14.96 3.90 -11.07
C GLU A 99 -14.95 2.66 -10.19
N LEU A 100 -16.13 2.22 -9.78
CA LEU A 100 -16.33 1.03 -8.96
C LEU A 100 -16.67 -0.16 -9.87
N ASP A 101 -15.69 -1.04 -10.11
CA ASP A 101 -15.85 -2.26 -10.90
C ASP A 101 -15.86 -3.49 -9.97
N GLY A 102 -17.03 -3.78 -9.40
CA GLY A 102 -17.24 -4.94 -8.53
C GLY A 102 -16.40 -4.92 -7.25
N LYS A 103 -15.24 -5.59 -7.28
CA LYS A 103 -14.28 -5.66 -6.15
C LYS A 103 -13.04 -4.81 -6.36
N GLU A 104 -13.00 -4.06 -7.46
CA GLU A 104 -11.94 -3.12 -7.79
C GLU A 104 -12.46 -1.69 -7.75
N LEU A 105 -11.58 -0.78 -7.36
CA LEU A 105 -11.73 0.65 -7.53
C LEU A 105 -10.69 1.07 -8.56
N ILE A 106 -11.13 1.70 -9.64
CA ILE A 106 -10.28 2.18 -10.72
C ILE A 106 -10.18 3.69 -10.57
N GLN A 107 -8.98 4.19 -10.29
CA GLN A 107 -8.68 5.61 -10.46
C GLN A 107 -8.33 5.82 -11.93
N GLN A 108 -9.15 6.59 -12.63
CA GLN A 108 -8.96 6.89 -14.05
C GLN A 108 -7.70 7.73 -14.25
N ALA A 109 -7.07 7.59 -15.42
CA ALA A 109 -5.94 8.43 -15.78
C ALA A 109 -6.34 9.92 -15.78
N SER A 110 -5.45 10.76 -15.25
CA SER A 110 -5.68 12.19 -15.11
C SER A 110 -4.40 12.97 -15.47
N ALA A 111 -4.44 14.30 -15.33
CA ALA A 111 -3.22 15.10 -15.44
C ALA A 111 -2.19 14.78 -14.34
N ASN A 112 -2.63 14.15 -13.24
CA ASN A 112 -1.81 13.85 -12.07
C ASN A 112 -1.17 12.46 -12.12
N GLY A 113 -1.63 11.57 -12.99
CA GLY A 113 -1.10 10.21 -13.03
C GLY A 113 -1.80 9.26 -14.00
N PRO A 114 -1.20 8.07 -14.20
CA PRO A 114 -1.80 7.02 -14.99
C PRO A 114 -3.04 6.44 -14.28
N GLU A 115 -3.79 5.61 -15.00
CA GLU A 115 -4.83 4.78 -14.38
C GLU A 115 -4.19 3.87 -13.32
N GLN A 116 -4.84 3.77 -12.15
CA GLN A 116 -4.43 2.86 -11.08
C GLN A 116 -5.62 2.02 -10.60
N ARG A 117 -5.35 0.76 -10.27
CA ARG A 117 -6.36 -0.20 -9.81
C ARG A 117 -6.11 -0.57 -8.36
N PHE A 118 -7.17 -0.57 -7.58
CA PHE A 118 -7.14 -0.84 -6.16
C PHE A 118 -8.09 -1.97 -5.82
N ARG A 119 -7.66 -2.84 -4.92
CA ARG A 119 -8.46 -3.93 -4.40
C ARG A 119 -9.06 -3.53 -3.06
N ARG A 120 -10.35 -3.82 -2.86
CA ARG A 120 -10.99 -3.61 -1.56
C ARG A 120 -10.31 -4.49 -0.51
N LEU A 121 -9.92 -3.90 0.62
CA LEU A 121 -9.33 -4.67 1.71
C LEU A 121 -10.39 -5.57 2.36
N ASP A 122 -10.05 -6.83 2.64
CA ASP A 122 -10.93 -7.76 3.36
C ASP A 122 -10.09 -8.58 4.36
N PRO A 123 -10.29 -8.43 5.68
CA PRO A 123 -11.30 -7.57 6.33
C PRO A 123 -10.95 -6.07 6.25
N GLN A 124 -11.99 -5.23 6.30
CA GLN A 124 -11.83 -3.77 6.41
C GLN A 124 -11.14 -3.39 7.73
N PRO A 125 -10.25 -2.36 7.73
CA PRO A 125 -9.66 -1.85 8.96
C PRO A 125 -10.72 -1.27 9.90
N ALA A 126 -10.33 -1.00 11.16
CA ALA A 126 -11.20 -0.24 12.06
C ALA A 126 -11.45 1.15 11.47
N ALA A 127 -12.63 1.74 11.70
CA ALA A 127 -13.01 3.03 11.11
C ALA A 127 -12.00 4.16 11.42
N ASN A 128 -11.38 4.11 12.60
CA ASN A 128 -10.36 5.05 13.06
C ASN A 128 -8.92 4.63 12.73
N SER A 129 -8.71 3.59 11.92
CA SER A 129 -7.37 3.26 11.42
C SER A 129 -6.83 4.43 10.60
N PRO A 130 -5.57 4.84 10.81
CA PRO A 130 -4.93 5.87 10.01
C PRO A 130 -4.96 5.53 8.52
N ALA A 131 -5.17 6.52 7.66
CA ALA A 131 -5.01 6.35 6.22
C ALA A 131 -3.56 5.91 5.91
N GLY A 132 -3.39 5.06 4.89
CA GLY A 132 -2.13 4.40 4.52
C GLY A 132 -1.83 3.12 5.30
N SER A 133 -2.36 2.96 6.52
CA SER A 133 -2.04 1.81 7.37
C SER A 133 -2.62 0.47 6.90
N GLY A 134 -3.58 0.48 5.97
CA GLY A 134 -4.09 -0.74 5.32
C GLY A 134 -3.07 -1.29 4.34
N PHE A 135 -2.57 -0.44 3.45
CA PHE A 135 -1.50 -0.77 2.50
C PHE A 135 -0.23 -1.22 3.21
N GLU A 136 0.26 -0.46 4.19
CA GLU A 136 1.47 -0.81 4.96
C GLU A 136 1.38 -2.21 5.55
N ARG A 137 0.25 -2.51 6.20
CA ARG A 137 0.05 -3.81 6.87
C ARG A 137 -0.12 -4.96 5.88
N ALA A 138 -0.75 -4.70 4.74
CA ALA A 138 -0.84 -5.68 3.66
C ALA A 138 0.54 -5.96 3.05
N LEU A 139 1.32 -4.92 2.77
CA LEU A 139 2.69 -5.03 2.29
C LEU A 139 3.57 -5.79 3.29
N TYR A 140 3.59 -5.39 4.56
CA TYR A 140 4.37 -6.06 5.60
C TYR A 140 3.97 -7.52 5.76
N GLY A 141 2.67 -7.80 5.65
CA GLY A 141 2.11 -9.15 5.70
C GLY A 141 2.55 -10.06 4.55
N SER A 142 2.76 -9.50 3.36
CA SER A 142 3.18 -10.24 2.17
C SER A 142 4.70 -10.32 2.03
N TYR A 143 5.40 -9.24 2.41
CA TYR A 143 6.80 -9.02 2.08
C TYR A 143 7.76 -9.60 3.13
N LEU A 144 7.69 -9.12 4.38
CA LEU A 144 8.64 -9.51 5.43
C LEU A 144 8.06 -10.41 6.53
N LYS A 145 6.74 -10.42 6.73
CA LYS A 145 6.11 -11.15 7.84
C LYS A 145 6.56 -12.61 7.85
N GLY A 146 6.93 -13.10 9.02
CA GLY A 146 7.24 -14.50 9.27
C GLY A 146 8.43 -14.69 10.17
N SER A 147 8.80 -15.96 10.32
CA SER A 147 9.95 -16.42 11.06
C SER A 147 11.18 -16.41 10.17
N TRP A 148 12.29 -15.90 10.70
CA TRP A 148 13.58 -15.88 10.02
C TRP A 148 14.66 -16.34 10.99
N LYS A 149 15.74 -16.91 10.47
CA LYS A 149 16.92 -17.29 11.23
C LYS A 149 18.07 -16.34 10.91
N ILE A 150 18.75 -15.85 11.94
CA ILE A 150 19.96 -15.05 11.78
C ILE A 150 21.11 -15.98 11.36
N ARG A 151 21.51 -15.94 10.09
CA ARG A 151 22.65 -16.69 9.55
C ARG A 151 23.97 -15.99 9.83
N GLU A 152 23.98 -14.67 9.74
CA GLU A 152 25.14 -13.82 10.06
C GLU A 152 24.70 -12.55 10.78
N GLY A 153 25.60 -12.00 11.59
CA GLY A 153 25.38 -10.77 12.34
C GLY A 153 25.11 -11.00 13.83
N GLN A 154 24.76 -9.92 14.54
CA GLN A 154 24.46 -10.01 15.97
C GLN A 154 23.26 -10.92 16.21
N GLY A 155 23.37 -11.85 17.16
CA GLY A 155 22.30 -12.81 17.45
C GLY A 155 22.31 -14.05 16.55
N GLN A 156 23.39 -14.30 15.81
CA GLN A 156 23.56 -15.47 14.95
C GLN A 156 23.05 -16.78 15.58
N GLY A 157 22.29 -17.54 14.79
CA GLY A 157 21.59 -18.75 15.21
C GLY A 157 20.21 -18.50 15.84
N GLY A 158 19.92 -17.26 16.25
CA GLY A 158 18.63 -16.85 16.79
C GLY A 158 17.51 -16.76 15.75
N LYS A 159 16.28 -16.77 16.24
CA LYS A 159 15.07 -16.58 15.45
C LYS A 159 14.59 -15.12 15.56
N VAL A 160 14.22 -14.54 14.43
CA VAL A 160 13.56 -13.25 14.27
C VAL A 160 12.13 -13.49 13.82
N GLU A 161 11.19 -12.71 14.32
CA GLU A 161 9.79 -12.72 13.85
C GLU A 161 9.39 -11.32 13.44
N PHE A 162 9.15 -11.12 12.13
CA PHE A 162 8.55 -9.90 11.59
C PHE A 162 7.04 -10.04 11.56
N GLN A 163 6.33 -9.01 12.02
CA GLN A 163 4.87 -8.98 12.06
C GLN A 163 4.31 -7.96 11.08
N ALA A 164 3.08 -8.18 10.59
CA ALA A 164 2.42 -7.29 9.64
C ALA A 164 2.10 -5.89 10.21
N ASN A 165 2.16 -5.71 11.52
CA ASN A 165 1.93 -4.42 12.20
C ASN A 165 3.23 -3.62 12.43
N GLY A 166 4.34 -4.03 11.82
CA GLY A 166 5.64 -3.39 11.97
C GLY A 166 6.37 -3.75 13.26
N LEU A 167 5.90 -4.73 14.05
CA LEU A 167 6.68 -5.25 15.19
C LEU A 167 7.71 -6.27 14.70
N VAL A 168 8.89 -6.24 15.33
CA VAL A 168 9.91 -7.28 15.17
C VAL A 168 10.32 -7.81 16.54
N SER A 169 10.48 -9.12 16.66
CA SER A 169 11.02 -9.73 17.87
C SER A 169 12.22 -10.62 17.54
N GLY A 170 13.15 -10.77 18.48
CA GLY A 170 14.34 -11.60 18.32
C GLY A 170 15.49 -10.98 17.52
N LEU A 171 15.26 -9.88 16.77
CA LEU A 171 16.33 -9.12 16.11
C LEU A 171 17.03 -8.20 17.13
N PRO A 172 18.33 -8.38 17.42
CA PRO A 172 19.01 -7.56 18.42
C PRO A 172 19.01 -6.07 18.06
N GLY A 173 18.55 -5.23 18.99
CA GLY A 173 18.53 -3.78 18.82
C GLY A 173 17.35 -3.25 17.99
N ALA A 174 16.32 -4.05 17.74
CA ALA A 174 15.09 -3.62 17.09
C ALA A 174 13.85 -4.27 17.72
N GLU A 175 12.79 -3.49 17.87
CA GLU A 175 11.45 -3.95 18.28
C GLU A 175 10.36 -3.52 17.29
N ARG A 176 10.66 -2.54 16.42
CA ARG A 176 9.81 -2.17 15.28
C ARG A 176 10.62 -2.04 14.00
N TYR A 177 9.93 -2.17 12.87
CA TYR A 177 10.43 -1.85 11.55
C TYR A 177 9.40 -1.08 10.73
N ALA A 178 9.88 -0.30 9.77
CA ALA A 178 9.07 0.31 8.72
C ALA A 178 9.82 0.23 7.38
N LEU A 179 9.11 -0.14 6.31
CA LEU A 179 9.67 -0.10 4.96
C LEU A 179 9.49 1.30 4.39
N CYS A 180 10.49 1.79 3.67
CA CYS A 180 10.37 3.07 3.00
C CYS A 180 9.42 2.95 1.79
N LEU A 181 8.34 3.73 1.82
CA LEU A 181 7.33 3.74 0.75
C LEU A 181 7.51 4.91 -0.24
N ALA A 182 7.84 6.10 0.29
CA ALA A 182 7.99 7.33 -0.48
C ALA A 182 8.73 8.40 0.35
N GLY A 183 8.82 9.63 -0.18
CA GLY A 183 9.38 10.78 0.52
C GLY A 183 10.91 10.75 0.64
N ASP A 184 11.42 11.41 1.68
CA ASP A 184 12.87 11.59 1.86
C ASP A 184 13.62 10.26 1.95
N CYS A 185 13.09 9.23 2.61
CA CYS A 185 13.78 7.93 2.68
C CYS A 185 14.02 7.35 1.28
N ALA A 186 13.05 7.49 0.37
CA ALA A 186 13.12 6.98 -1.00
C ALA A 186 14.03 7.84 -1.88
N ALA A 187 14.08 9.15 -1.62
CA ALA A 187 15.02 10.05 -2.28
C ALA A 187 16.47 9.82 -1.82
N MET A 188 16.67 9.57 -0.53
CA MET A 188 17.98 9.33 0.07
C MET A 188 18.55 7.95 -0.27
N SER A 189 17.73 6.92 -0.45
CA SER A 189 18.18 5.55 -0.76
C SER A 189 18.44 5.30 -2.26
N GLY A 190 17.97 6.19 -3.13
CA GLY A 190 18.05 6.02 -4.58
C GLY A 190 17.27 4.79 -5.05
N ASP A 191 17.96 3.88 -5.74
CA ASP A 191 17.39 2.62 -6.23
C ASP A 191 17.40 1.51 -5.17
N ASN A 192 18.00 1.74 -4.00
CA ASN A 192 18.06 0.74 -2.95
C ASN A 192 16.76 0.71 -2.14
N ASP A 193 16.32 -0.49 -1.80
CA ASP A 193 15.27 -0.68 -0.80
C ASP A 193 15.81 -0.32 0.59
N SER A 194 14.97 0.33 1.39
CA SER A 194 15.38 0.83 2.70
C SER A 194 14.36 0.51 3.80
N ILE A 195 14.89 0.24 4.99
CA ILE A 195 14.14 -0.18 6.17
C ILE A 195 14.62 0.60 7.40
N TRP A 196 13.68 1.22 8.09
CA TRP A 196 13.91 1.81 9.39
C TRP A 196 13.75 0.75 10.47
N LEU A 197 14.79 0.51 11.29
CA LEU A 197 14.71 -0.34 12.47
C LEU A 197 14.74 0.51 13.74
N GLN A 198 13.82 0.25 14.66
CA GLN A 198 13.63 1.08 15.86
C GLN A 198 13.68 0.26 17.15
N GLN A 199 14.33 0.82 18.18
CA GLN A 199 14.30 0.38 19.58
C GLN A 199 14.07 1.59 20.49
N GLY A 200 12.91 1.62 21.17
CA GLY A 200 12.47 2.79 21.93
C GLY A 200 12.41 4.03 21.04
N ASN A 201 13.09 5.10 21.46
CA ASN A 201 13.15 6.37 20.70
C ASN A 201 14.36 6.47 19.77
N ARG A 202 15.10 5.38 19.57
CA ARG A 202 16.25 5.34 18.66
C ARG A 202 15.89 4.46 17.50
N GLY A 203 16.20 4.91 16.29
CA GLY A 203 16.18 4.04 15.14
C GLY A 203 17.30 4.37 14.19
N ARG A 204 17.45 3.51 13.20
CA ARG A 204 18.43 3.66 12.13
C ARG A 204 17.84 3.17 10.83
N GLU A 205 18.20 3.88 9.77
CA GLU A 205 17.99 3.44 8.41
C GLU A 205 19.02 2.37 8.06
N LEU A 206 18.56 1.29 7.43
CA LEU A 206 19.40 0.30 6.76
C LEU A 206 18.94 0.17 5.32
N LEU A 207 19.87 -0.15 4.43
CA LEU A 207 19.53 -0.60 3.10
C LEU A 207 19.37 -2.12 3.13
N PHE A 208 18.51 -2.66 2.28
CA PHE A 208 18.33 -4.10 2.23
C PHE A 208 18.19 -4.64 0.80
N SER A 209 18.45 -5.93 0.66
CA SER A 209 18.07 -6.71 -0.50
C SER A 209 17.32 -7.94 -0.04
N LEU A 210 16.20 -8.23 -0.70
CA LEU A 210 15.45 -9.46 -0.53
C LEU A 210 15.61 -10.29 -1.81
N ASP A 211 16.04 -11.53 -1.66
CA ASP A 211 16.14 -12.51 -2.74
C ASP A 211 15.56 -13.84 -2.24
N ASP A 212 14.39 -14.21 -2.76
CA ASP A 212 13.57 -15.32 -2.27
C ASP A 212 13.42 -15.31 -0.72
N ASP A 213 14.05 -16.28 -0.05
CA ASP A 213 14.00 -16.47 1.40
C ASP A 213 15.22 -15.88 2.11
N GLU A 214 16.05 -15.08 1.43
CA GLU A 214 17.24 -14.44 1.98
C GLU A 214 17.08 -12.91 2.09
N LEU A 215 17.14 -12.39 3.32
CA LEU A 215 17.13 -10.95 3.59
C LEU A 215 18.51 -10.50 4.07
N GLN A 216 19.15 -9.64 3.28
CA GLN A 216 20.42 -9.01 3.64
C GLN A 216 20.17 -7.57 4.09
N LEU A 217 20.72 -7.19 5.24
CA LEU A 217 20.66 -5.83 5.77
C LEU A 217 22.05 -5.20 5.77
N PHE A 218 22.16 -3.98 5.26
CA PHE A 218 23.41 -3.23 5.11
C PHE A 218 23.34 -1.90 5.83
N GLU A 219 24.48 -1.44 6.33
CA GLU A 219 24.62 -0.06 6.79
C GLU A 219 24.26 0.92 5.67
N ALA A 220 23.46 1.95 5.97
CA ALA A 220 23.21 3.06 5.08
C ALA A 220 24.35 4.09 5.21
N VAL A 221 25.32 4.06 4.31
CA VAL A 221 26.49 4.96 4.36
C VAL A 221 26.18 6.24 3.61
N ASN A 222 26.18 7.38 4.31
CA ASN A 222 25.97 8.68 3.69
C ASN A 222 27.21 9.11 2.89
N THR A 223 27.03 9.36 1.60
CA THR A 223 28.08 9.89 0.69
C THR A 223 27.90 11.37 0.37
N ALA A 224 26.83 12.00 0.82
CA ALA A 224 26.56 13.41 0.61
C ALA A 224 27.38 14.31 1.57
N GLY A 225 27.62 15.56 1.15
CA GLY A 225 28.26 16.57 1.99
C GLY A 225 27.40 16.99 3.19
N ALA A 226 28.00 17.66 4.18
CA ALA A 226 27.34 17.99 5.45
C ALA A 226 26.08 18.90 5.33
N ASN A 227 25.92 19.61 4.21
CA ASN A 227 24.78 20.49 3.95
C ASN A 227 23.95 20.04 2.74
N GLU A 228 24.17 18.81 2.29
CA GLU A 228 23.42 18.21 1.19
C GLU A 228 22.39 17.24 1.77
N MET A 229 21.31 17.00 1.01
CA MET A 229 20.40 15.91 1.33
C MET A 229 21.19 14.60 1.39
N PRO A 230 21.02 13.77 2.44
CA PRO A 230 21.74 12.51 2.53
C PRO A 230 21.56 11.66 1.27
N SER A 231 22.62 10.94 0.89
CA SER A 231 22.58 9.96 -0.18
C SER A 231 23.23 8.71 0.32
N TYR A 232 22.47 7.62 0.38
CA TYR A 232 22.89 6.37 0.98
C TYR A 232 23.32 5.36 -0.07
N VAL A 233 24.47 4.74 0.18
CA VAL A 233 24.92 3.55 -0.54
C VAL A 233 25.08 2.37 0.43
N PRO A 234 24.93 1.11 -0.05
CA PRO A 234 25.15 -0.06 0.80
C PRO A 234 26.56 -0.10 1.34
N GLY A 235 26.67 -0.10 2.67
CA GLY A 235 27.91 -0.30 3.40
C GLY A 235 28.14 -1.77 3.75
N LYS A 236 28.65 -1.99 4.97
CA LYS A 236 28.87 -3.35 5.47
C LYS A 236 27.53 -4.06 5.70
N ARG A 237 27.46 -5.35 5.33
CA ARG A 237 26.36 -6.24 5.74
C ARG A 237 26.36 -6.43 7.25
N VAL A 238 25.26 -6.07 7.90
CA VAL A 238 25.06 -6.18 9.35
C VAL A 238 24.28 -7.43 9.73
N TRP A 239 23.39 -7.89 8.85
CA TRP A 239 22.67 -9.15 9.03
C TRP A 239 22.44 -9.87 7.71
N LEU A 240 22.43 -11.20 7.83
CA LEU A 240 21.90 -12.13 6.84
C LEU A 240 20.83 -12.97 7.54
N LEU A 241 19.59 -12.86 7.08
CA LEU A 241 18.46 -13.62 7.60
C LEU A 241 17.94 -14.58 6.53
N GLU A 242 17.50 -15.76 6.95
CA GLU A 242 16.91 -16.77 6.06
C GLU A 242 15.58 -17.27 6.62
N ARG A 243 14.55 -17.42 5.78
CA ARG A 243 13.21 -17.81 6.20
C ARG A 243 13.10 -19.31 6.58
#